data_AF-A0A838PQZ5-F1
#
_entry.id   AF-A0A838PQZ5-F1
#
_cell.length_a   1.000
_cell.length_b   1.000
_cell.length_c   1.000
_cell.angle_alpha   90.00
_cell.angle_beta   90.00
_cell.angle_gamma   90.00
#
_symmetry.space_group_name_H-M   'P 1'
#
loop_
_entity.id
_entity.type
_entity.pdbx_description
1 polymer ?
#
loop_
_entity_poly.entity_id
_entity_poly.type
_entity_poly.pdbx_seq_one_letter_code
_entity_poly.pdbx_strand_id
1 'polypeptide(L)'
;MVGTELEQVADELRGADRLLLTTHENPDGDALGSLLGMHLLLSQLDKDGAMFLAADEFPLPHEYRYLPLEGVLNAPPADLDERLVVFLDCGNIDRMPADFLRAEGIRIVNIDHHHDNTRFGEVNLVDPLASCTAELVWRLAHELGAELTPPMAEALYVGLVTDTGRFMYRSTGAEAHRMAAELIDAGASPHAVNRQVFESLPFCRLELLARGLARVVRFDDGAITTTHLTRDDFAETGADETDSEGIVDHLRSVDGTAVAVLVRDLLAEDRAGLRKVSMRAVDG
;
A
#
# COMPACT_ATOMS: atom_id res chain seq x y z
N MET A 1 -9.41 -12.95 19.93
CA MET A 1 -9.66 -13.44 18.57
C MET A 1 -8.42 -13.22 17.73
N VAL A 2 -7.93 -11.97 17.60
CA VAL A 2 -6.65 -11.67 16.92
C VAL A 2 -5.46 -12.50 17.39
N GLY A 3 -5.28 -12.75 18.70
CA GLY A 3 -4.20 -13.61 19.18
C GLY A 3 -4.25 -15.05 18.63
N THR A 4 -5.45 -15.60 18.47
CA THR A 4 -5.64 -16.94 17.87
C THR A 4 -5.44 -16.92 16.35
N GLU A 5 -5.85 -15.83 15.69
CA GLU A 5 -5.61 -15.65 14.24
C GLU A 5 -4.12 -15.48 13.93
N LEU A 6 -3.39 -14.76 14.79
CA LEU A 6 -1.94 -14.57 14.67
C LEU A 6 -1.21 -15.93 14.78
N GLU A 7 -1.56 -16.73 15.79
CA GLU A 7 -1.04 -18.09 15.98
C GLU A 7 -1.35 -18.99 14.77
N GLN A 8 -2.58 -18.94 14.25
CA GLN A 8 -2.99 -19.72 13.07
C GLN A 8 -2.18 -19.35 11.82
N VAL A 9 -2.01 -18.05 11.55
CA VAL A 9 -1.18 -17.60 10.43
C VAL A 9 0.28 -18.00 10.64
N ALA A 10 0.82 -17.84 11.85
CA ALA A 10 2.17 -18.27 12.16
C ALA A 10 2.37 -19.77 11.92
N ASP A 11 1.38 -20.61 12.24
CA ASP A 11 1.43 -22.06 11.98
C ASP A 11 1.40 -22.40 10.49
N GLU A 12 0.58 -21.71 9.68
CA GLU A 12 0.59 -21.87 8.22
C GLU A 12 1.96 -21.47 7.62
N LEU A 13 2.54 -20.36 8.08
CA LEU A 13 3.86 -19.90 7.63
C LEU A 13 4.98 -20.86 8.06
N ARG A 14 4.89 -21.46 9.25
CA ARG A 14 5.83 -22.52 9.69
C ARG A 14 5.71 -23.77 8.82
N GLY A 15 4.49 -24.16 8.45
CA GLY A 15 4.19 -25.39 7.70
C GLY A 15 4.45 -25.32 6.20
N ALA A 16 4.40 -24.15 5.58
CA ALA A 16 4.62 -23.96 4.14
C ALA A 16 6.11 -23.70 3.84
N ASP A 17 6.70 -24.33 2.82
CA ASP A 17 8.10 -24.07 2.43
C ASP A 17 8.22 -23.07 1.27
N ARG A 18 7.21 -23.01 0.40
CA ARG A 18 7.13 -22.07 -0.71
C ARG A 18 5.90 -21.20 -0.57
N LEU A 19 6.10 -19.90 -0.74
CA LEU A 19 5.07 -18.89 -0.58
C LEU A 19 5.07 -17.94 -1.77
N LEU A 20 3.90 -17.41 -2.10
CA LEU A 20 3.71 -16.31 -3.03
C LEU A 20 3.07 -15.15 -2.29
N LEU A 21 3.81 -14.08 -2.09
CA LEU A 21 3.35 -12.88 -1.41
C LEU A 21 2.80 -11.90 -2.42
N THR A 22 1.66 -11.29 -2.11
CA THR A 22 0.99 -10.35 -3.01
C THR A 22 0.15 -9.33 -2.23
N THR A 23 -0.31 -8.27 -2.91
CA THR A 23 -1.08 -7.17 -2.31
C THR A 23 -2.12 -6.60 -3.29
N HIS A 24 -2.85 -5.55 -2.94
CA HIS A 24 -3.91 -4.99 -3.77
C HIS A 24 -3.41 -4.21 -5.00
N GLU A 25 -4.31 -3.90 -5.95
CA GLU A 25 -4.03 -3.00 -7.08
C GLU A 25 -3.69 -1.57 -6.64
N ASN A 26 -2.86 -0.85 -7.40
CA ASN A 26 -2.31 0.46 -7.04
C ASN A 26 -1.69 0.44 -5.63
N PRO A 27 -0.68 -0.40 -5.37
CA PRO A 27 -0.14 -0.61 -4.03
C PRO A 27 0.48 0.66 -3.48
N ASP A 28 0.15 0.98 -2.23
CA ASP A 28 0.72 2.11 -1.51
C ASP A 28 1.89 1.70 -0.61
N GLY A 29 2.29 2.60 0.29
CA GLY A 29 3.43 2.37 1.17
C GLY A 29 3.21 1.23 2.17
N ASP A 30 1.98 0.98 2.62
CA ASP A 30 1.69 -0.11 3.56
C ASP A 30 1.66 -1.45 2.85
N ALA A 31 0.99 -1.51 1.70
CA ALA A 31 1.03 -2.65 0.80
C ALA A 31 2.47 -3.08 0.47
N LEU A 32 3.31 -2.15 -0.02
CA LEU A 32 4.68 -2.45 -0.43
C LEU A 32 5.60 -2.71 0.77
N GLY A 33 5.44 -1.97 1.86
CA GLY A 33 6.21 -2.15 3.10
C GLY A 33 5.93 -3.50 3.75
N SER A 34 4.66 -3.89 3.81
CA SER A 34 4.21 -5.20 4.29
C SER A 34 4.70 -6.33 3.41
N LEU A 35 4.59 -6.17 2.08
CA LEU A 35 5.06 -7.15 1.09
C LEU A 35 6.56 -7.44 1.25
N LEU A 36 7.38 -6.39 1.26
CA LEU A 36 8.83 -6.52 1.40
C LEU A 36 9.22 -6.99 2.82
N GLY A 37 8.57 -6.47 3.86
CA GLY A 37 8.81 -6.88 5.24
C GLY A 37 8.55 -8.38 5.44
N MET A 38 7.43 -8.88 4.91
CA MET A 38 7.10 -10.32 4.95
C MET A 38 8.09 -11.15 4.12
N HIS A 39 8.51 -10.68 2.94
CA HIS A 39 9.52 -11.37 2.12
C HIS A 39 10.85 -11.54 2.88
N LEU A 40 11.31 -10.48 3.56
CA LEU A 40 12.54 -10.50 4.36
C LEU A 40 12.40 -11.39 5.59
N LEU A 41 11.22 -11.40 6.22
CA LEU A 41 10.90 -12.29 7.34
C LEU A 41 10.98 -13.76 6.91
N LEU A 42 10.33 -14.12 5.82
CA LEU A 42 10.36 -15.48 5.28
C LEU A 42 11.77 -15.90 4.85
N SER A 43 12.54 -14.98 4.27
CA SER A 43 13.94 -15.23 3.91
C SER A 43 14.81 -15.55 5.13
N GLN A 44 14.59 -14.86 6.26
CA GLN A 44 15.29 -15.16 7.52
C GLN A 44 14.92 -16.54 8.09
N LEU A 45 13.72 -17.02 7.80
CA LEU A 45 13.22 -18.34 8.20
C LEU A 45 13.58 -19.46 7.21
N ASP A 46 14.49 -19.20 6.26
CA ASP A 46 14.91 -20.13 5.20
C ASP A 46 13.75 -20.63 4.30
N LYS A 47 12.72 -19.79 4.10
CA LYS A 47 11.55 -20.07 3.25
C LYS A 47 11.72 -19.49 1.84
N ASP A 48 11.17 -20.15 0.82
CA ASP A 48 11.09 -19.63 -0.55
C ASP A 48 9.87 -18.71 -0.70
N GLY A 49 10.01 -17.44 -0.33
CA GLY A 49 8.97 -16.42 -0.49
C GLY A 49 9.16 -15.61 -1.76
N ALA A 50 8.40 -15.87 -2.82
CA ALA A 50 8.37 -15.03 -4.01
C ALA A 50 7.38 -13.87 -3.84
N MET A 51 7.74 -12.66 -4.27
CA MET A 51 6.81 -11.53 -4.33
C MET A 51 6.18 -11.44 -5.71
N PHE A 52 4.90 -11.06 -5.79
CA PHE A 52 4.18 -10.82 -7.02
C PHE A 52 3.46 -9.47 -6.99
N LEU A 53 3.57 -8.73 -8.09
CA LEU A 53 2.78 -7.53 -8.40
C LEU A 53 2.36 -7.61 -9.87
N ALA A 54 1.12 -7.25 -10.19
CA ALA A 54 0.67 -7.31 -11.57
C ALA A 54 1.44 -6.34 -12.47
N ALA A 55 1.57 -6.67 -13.75
CA ALA A 55 2.43 -5.94 -14.68
C ALA A 55 1.97 -4.48 -14.90
N ASP A 56 0.67 -4.21 -14.75
CA ASP A 56 0.05 -2.89 -14.85
C ASP A 56 0.30 -1.99 -13.64
N GLU A 57 0.83 -2.54 -12.53
CA GLU A 57 1.28 -1.76 -11.37
C GLU A 57 2.60 -1.03 -11.64
N PHE A 58 3.27 -1.33 -12.75
CA PHE A 58 4.55 -0.72 -13.10
C PHE A 58 4.39 0.40 -14.15
N PRO A 59 5.17 1.51 -14.01
CA PRO A 59 6.09 1.78 -12.91
C PRO A 59 5.34 2.14 -11.62
N LEU A 60 5.88 1.71 -10.47
CA LEU A 60 5.38 2.11 -9.15
C LEU A 60 5.45 3.64 -8.98
N PRO A 61 4.67 4.23 -8.04
CA PRO A 61 4.84 5.63 -7.64
C PRO A 61 6.29 5.95 -7.29
N HIS A 62 6.76 7.15 -7.67
CA HIS A 62 8.17 7.53 -7.58
C HIS A 62 8.77 7.33 -6.18
N GLU A 63 8.00 7.70 -5.15
CA GLU A 63 8.32 7.58 -3.73
C GLU A 63 8.63 6.16 -3.27
N TYR A 64 8.21 5.11 -4.00
CA TYR A 64 8.44 3.71 -3.63
C TYR A 64 9.47 2.99 -4.51
N ARG A 65 9.95 3.64 -5.59
CA ARG A 65 10.91 3.03 -6.53
C ARG A 65 12.29 2.73 -5.90
N TYR A 66 12.58 3.28 -4.72
CA TYR A 66 13.82 3.01 -3.99
C TYR A 66 13.78 1.70 -3.18
N LEU A 67 12.59 1.12 -2.95
CA LEU A 67 12.46 -0.14 -2.24
C LEU A 67 13.12 -1.27 -3.06
N PRO A 68 13.87 -2.18 -2.41
CA PRO A 68 14.55 -3.29 -3.09
C PRO A 68 13.56 -4.39 -3.49
N LEU A 69 12.74 -4.10 -4.50
CA LEU A 69 11.74 -5.00 -5.08
C LEU A 69 12.30 -5.79 -6.28
N GLU A 70 13.59 -6.14 -6.21
CA GLU A 70 14.25 -6.95 -7.23
C GLU A 70 13.67 -8.37 -7.23
N GLY A 71 13.42 -8.93 -8.41
CA GLY A 71 12.88 -10.29 -8.53
C GLY A 71 11.38 -10.43 -8.26
N VAL A 72 10.65 -9.32 -8.07
CA VAL A 72 9.18 -9.35 -8.08
C VAL A 72 8.68 -9.93 -9.40
N LEU A 73 7.83 -10.95 -9.29
CA LEU A 73 7.17 -11.59 -10.42
C LEU A 73 6.04 -10.69 -10.92
N ASN A 74 5.91 -10.60 -12.24
CA ASN A 74 4.81 -9.90 -12.92
C ASN A 74 3.94 -10.84 -13.78
N ALA A 75 4.15 -12.14 -13.61
CA ALA A 75 3.40 -13.21 -14.24
C ALA A 75 3.26 -14.38 -13.23
N PRO A 76 2.26 -15.27 -13.41
CA PRO A 76 2.10 -16.42 -12.54
C PRO A 76 3.38 -17.27 -12.51
N PRO A 77 3.89 -17.65 -11.33
CA PRO A 77 5.00 -18.60 -11.24
C PRO A 77 4.56 -19.99 -11.74
N ALA A 78 5.50 -20.74 -12.32
CA ALA A 78 5.21 -22.08 -12.84
C ALA A 78 4.87 -23.11 -11.76
N ASP A 79 5.32 -22.89 -10.52
CA ASP A 79 5.10 -23.73 -9.35
C ASP A 79 4.02 -23.15 -8.40
N LEU A 80 3.07 -22.38 -8.94
CA LEU A 80 1.99 -21.76 -8.16
C LEU A 80 1.21 -22.78 -7.32
N ASP A 81 0.97 -23.98 -7.83
CA ASP A 81 0.24 -25.06 -7.17
C ASP A 81 0.98 -25.64 -5.96
N GLU A 82 2.28 -25.39 -5.85
CA GLU A 82 3.12 -25.78 -4.71
C GLU A 82 3.25 -24.65 -3.67
N ARG A 83 2.69 -23.46 -3.93
CA ARG A 83 2.87 -22.26 -3.11
C ARG A 83 1.65 -21.94 -2.25
N LEU A 84 1.90 -21.60 -0.98
CA LEU A 84 0.90 -20.90 -0.15
C LEU A 84 0.84 -19.44 -0.58
N VAL A 85 -0.34 -18.95 -0.99
CA VAL A 85 -0.51 -17.55 -1.36
C VAL A 85 -0.83 -16.72 -0.13
N VAL A 86 -0.07 -15.66 0.10
CA VAL A 86 -0.27 -14.74 1.22
C VAL A 86 -0.62 -13.36 0.66
N PHE A 87 -1.86 -12.93 0.91
CA PHE A 87 -2.31 -11.59 0.63
C PHE A 87 -2.01 -10.68 1.80
N LEU A 88 -1.36 -9.55 1.52
CA LEU A 88 -1.03 -8.50 2.47
C LEU A 88 -1.80 -7.24 2.06
N ASP A 89 -2.48 -6.62 3.02
CA ASP A 89 -3.14 -5.32 2.86
C ASP A 89 -4.31 -5.32 1.85
N CYS A 90 -4.95 -6.46 1.65
CA CYS A 90 -6.02 -6.62 0.67
C CYS A 90 -7.34 -6.95 1.37
N GLY A 91 -8.23 -5.94 1.46
CA GLY A 91 -9.56 -6.08 2.05
C GLY A 91 -10.52 -6.97 1.27
N ASN A 92 -10.40 -7.02 -0.05
CA ASN A 92 -11.24 -7.85 -0.90
C ASN A 92 -10.41 -8.37 -2.07
N ILE A 93 -10.47 -9.68 -2.31
CA ILE A 93 -9.81 -10.34 -3.45
C ILE A 93 -10.20 -9.72 -4.80
N ASP A 94 -11.34 -9.05 -4.88
CA ASP A 94 -11.76 -8.31 -6.08
C ASP A 94 -10.80 -7.18 -6.49
N ARG A 95 -10.00 -6.66 -5.56
CA ARG A 95 -8.95 -5.65 -5.79
C ARG A 95 -7.65 -6.24 -6.35
N MET A 96 -7.59 -7.56 -6.58
CA MET A 96 -6.43 -8.23 -7.18
C MET A 96 -6.64 -8.39 -8.70
N PRO A 97 -5.85 -7.72 -9.55
CA PRO A 97 -6.04 -7.77 -11.01
C PRO A 97 -5.58 -9.09 -11.66
N ALA A 98 -5.04 -10.03 -10.86
CA ALA A 98 -4.56 -11.32 -11.32
C ALA A 98 -5.57 -12.45 -11.08
N ASP A 99 -6.36 -12.78 -12.10
CA ASP A 99 -7.41 -13.81 -12.05
C ASP A 99 -6.90 -15.19 -11.61
N PHE A 100 -5.65 -15.53 -11.90
CA PHE A 100 -5.07 -16.83 -11.53
C PHE A 100 -4.99 -17.02 -10.00
N LEU A 101 -4.92 -15.93 -9.23
CA LEU A 101 -4.92 -15.98 -7.76
C LEU A 101 -6.32 -16.28 -7.19
N ARG A 102 -7.36 -16.24 -8.03
CA ARG A 102 -8.75 -16.56 -7.68
C ARG A 102 -9.17 -17.94 -8.18
N ALA A 103 -8.25 -18.69 -8.79
CA ALA A 103 -8.54 -20.03 -9.29
C ALA A 103 -8.86 -21.00 -8.15
N GLU A 104 -9.71 -22.00 -8.43
CA GLU A 104 -10.02 -23.05 -7.46
C GLU A 104 -8.76 -23.83 -7.06
N GLY A 105 -8.63 -24.16 -5.77
CA GLY A 105 -7.52 -24.95 -5.24
C GLY A 105 -6.29 -24.16 -4.78
N ILE A 106 -6.29 -22.83 -4.95
CA ILE A 106 -5.25 -21.97 -4.39
C ILE A 106 -5.48 -21.82 -2.88
N ARG A 107 -4.50 -22.21 -2.07
CA ARG A 107 -4.51 -22.00 -0.62
C ARG A 107 -4.12 -20.56 -0.31
N ILE A 108 -4.97 -19.87 0.45
CA ILE A 108 -4.82 -18.43 0.70
C ILE A 108 -4.77 -18.13 2.20
N VAL A 109 -3.76 -17.36 2.60
CA VAL A 109 -3.71 -16.62 3.87
C VAL A 109 -3.97 -15.14 3.56
N ASN A 110 -4.88 -14.50 4.30
CA ASN A 110 -5.12 -13.05 4.20
C ASN A 110 -4.67 -12.35 5.49
N ILE A 111 -3.81 -11.35 5.37
CA ILE A 111 -3.31 -10.53 6.47
C ILE A 111 -3.64 -9.08 6.15
N ASP A 112 -4.47 -8.46 6.96
CA ASP A 112 -5.02 -7.14 6.63
C ASP A 112 -5.54 -6.38 7.86
N HIS A 113 -5.63 -5.06 7.76
CA HIS A 113 -6.17 -4.20 8.83
C HIS A 113 -7.44 -3.42 8.41
N HIS A 114 -7.96 -3.63 7.20
CA HIS A 114 -9.17 -2.94 6.77
C HIS A 114 -10.42 -3.43 7.50
N HIS A 115 -11.25 -2.50 7.97
CA HIS A 115 -12.48 -2.80 8.72
C HIS A 115 -13.58 -3.46 7.87
N ASP A 116 -13.54 -3.26 6.55
CA ASP A 116 -14.46 -3.80 5.55
C ASP A 116 -13.90 -5.06 4.84
N ASN A 117 -12.81 -5.63 5.36
CA ASN A 117 -12.21 -6.84 4.83
C ASN A 117 -13.21 -8.02 4.79
N THR A 118 -13.20 -8.78 3.69
CA THR A 118 -14.16 -9.87 3.41
C THR A 118 -13.74 -11.23 3.96
N ARG A 119 -12.55 -11.34 4.55
CA ARG A 119 -11.93 -12.56 5.09
C ARG A 119 -11.92 -13.71 4.09
N PHE A 120 -11.45 -13.41 2.88
CA PHE A 120 -11.51 -14.33 1.74
C PHE A 120 -10.47 -15.46 1.78
N GLY A 121 -9.50 -15.42 2.71
CA GLY A 121 -8.52 -16.49 2.87
C GLY A 121 -9.10 -17.74 3.54
N GLU A 122 -8.42 -18.87 3.38
CA GLU A 122 -8.68 -20.07 4.20
C GLU A 122 -8.33 -19.79 5.67
N VAL A 123 -7.25 -19.03 5.89
CA VAL A 123 -6.82 -18.50 7.18
C VAL A 123 -6.69 -16.99 7.07
N ASN A 124 -7.17 -16.26 8.08
CA ASN A 124 -7.25 -14.80 8.06
C ASN A 124 -6.70 -14.22 9.35
N LEU A 125 -5.79 -13.26 9.25
CA LEU A 125 -5.37 -12.37 10.32
C LEU A 125 -5.86 -10.96 9.99
N VAL A 126 -7.02 -10.60 10.55
CA VAL A 126 -7.66 -9.30 10.29
C VAL A 126 -7.85 -8.54 11.59
N ASP A 127 -7.10 -7.45 11.78
CA ASP A 127 -7.20 -6.59 12.96
C ASP A 127 -7.47 -5.12 12.56
N PRO A 128 -8.74 -4.70 12.56
CA PRO A 128 -9.11 -3.31 12.26
C PRO A 128 -8.62 -2.27 13.26
N LEU A 129 -8.02 -2.70 14.38
CA LEU A 129 -7.41 -1.80 15.37
C LEU A 129 -5.90 -1.63 15.15
N ALA A 130 -5.28 -2.44 14.28
CA ALA A 130 -3.90 -2.24 13.87
C ALA A 130 -3.78 -0.96 13.03
N SER A 131 -2.68 -0.24 13.24
CA SER A 131 -2.47 1.05 12.55
C SER A 131 -2.13 0.91 11.07
N CYS A 132 -1.71 -0.28 10.65
CA CYS A 132 -1.36 -0.67 9.29
C CYS A 132 -1.18 -2.20 9.22
N THR A 133 -1.16 -2.78 8.01
CA THR A 133 -0.79 -4.18 7.76
C THR A 133 0.67 -4.46 8.14
N ALA A 134 1.58 -3.49 7.99
CA ALA A 134 2.97 -3.67 8.41
C ALA A 134 3.10 -3.95 9.92
N GLU A 135 2.17 -3.45 10.74
CA GLU A 135 2.10 -3.77 12.16
C GLU A 135 1.77 -5.25 12.39
N LEU A 136 0.92 -5.85 11.57
CA LEU A 136 0.61 -7.28 11.62
C LEU A 136 1.81 -8.13 11.23
N VAL A 137 2.58 -7.71 10.23
CA VAL A 137 3.84 -8.37 9.85
C VAL A 137 4.89 -8.26 10.96
N TRP A 138 5.00 -7.09 11.60
CA TRP A 138 5.85 -6.90 12.78
C TRP A 138 5.47 -7.82 13.95
N ARG A 139 4.17 -7.99 14.23
CA ARG A 139 3.67 -8.95 15.23
C ARG A 139 3.99 -10.41 14.84
N LEU A 140 3.88 -10.76 13.56
CA LEU A 140 4.23 -12.09 13.06
C LEU A 140 5.73 -12.37 13.19
N ALA A 141 6.59 -11.37 12.96
CA ALA A 141 8.03 -11.52 13.20
C ALA A 141 8.32 -11.92 14.66
N HIS A 142 7.65 -11.27 15.61
CA HIS A 142 7.74 -11.63 17.03
C HIS A 142 7.25 -13.05 17.33
N GLU A 143 6.08 -13.41 16.82
CA GLU A 143 5.46 -14.73 17.03
C GLU A 143 6.31 -15.87 16.42
N LEU A 144 6.99 -15.59 15.30
CA LEU A 144 7.89 -16.55 14.65
C LEU A 144 9.30 -16.55 15.23
N GLY A 145 9.60 -15.69 16.21
CA GLY A 145 10.92 -15.57 16.83
C GLY A 145 11.99 -15.02 15.88
N ALA A 146 11.58 -14.24 14.88
CA ALA A 146 12.44 -13.59 13.91
C ALA A 146 13.07 -12.32 14.50
N GLU A 147 14.30 -12.02 14.11
CA GLU A 147 14.97 -10.77 14.47
C GLU A 147 14.67 -9.69 13.41
N LEU A 148 14.27 -8.50 13.86
CA LEU A 148 14.10 -7.35 12.98
C LEU A 148 15.47 -6.91 12.44
N THR A 149 15.72 -7.21 11.17
CA THR A 149 16.93 -6.74 10.47
C THR A 149 16.74 -5.30 9.97
N PRO A 150 17.81 -4.52 9.74
CA PRO A 150 17.67 -3.15 9.24
C PRO A 150 16.83 -3.03 7.95
N PRO A 151 16.99 -3.88 6.92
CA PRO A 151 16.15 -3.82 5.73
C PRO A 151 14.67 -4.12 6.01
N MET A 152 14.39 -5.09 6.89
CA MET A 152 13.01 -5.43 7.30
C MET A 152 12.41 -4.28 8.09
N ALA A 153 13.19 -3.68 8.99
CA ALA A 153 12.77 -2.58 9.80
C ALA A 153 12.43 -1.34 8.95
N GLU A 154 13.26 -1.02 7.95
CA GLU A 154 12.99 0.07 7.02
C GLU A 154 11.71 -0.18 6.20
N ALA A 155 11.53 -1.38 5.65
CA ALA A 155 10.33 -1.75 4.89
C ALA A 155 9.05 -1.61 5.72
N LEU A 156 9.03 -2.15 6.94
CA LEU A 156 7.88 -2.05 7.85
C LEU A 156 7.65 -0.61 8.32
N TYR A 157 8.72 0.18 8.49
CA TYR A 157 8.61 1.59 8.87
C TYR A 157 7.97 2.43 7.74
N VAL A 158 8.22 2.09 6.47
CA VAL A 158 7.54 2.73 5.33
C VAL A 158 6.03 2.55 5.45
N GLY A 159 5.55 1.31 5.64
CA GLY A 159 4.12 1.06 5.77
C GLY A 159 3.49 1.77 6.96
N LEU A 160 4.16 1.70 8.12
CA LEU A 160 3.72 2.40 9.33
C LEU A 160 3.59 3.91 9.11
N VAL A 161 4.60 4.58 8.53
CA VAL A 161 4.59 6.04 8.43
C VAL A 161 3.62 6.54 7.36
N THR A 162 3.41 5.78 6.29
CA THR A 162 2.45 6.15 5.24
C THR A 162 1.02 6.01 5.70
N ASP A 163 0.66 4.88 6.31
CA ASP A 163 -0.74 4.63 6.66
C ASP A 163 -1.20 5.34 7.94
N THR A 164 -0.26 5.72 8.81
CA THR A 164 -0.55 6.62 9.94
C THR A 164 -0.56 8.10 9.56
N GLY A 165 -0.27 8.45 8.31
CA GLY A 165 -0.14 9.85 7.89
C GLY A 165 0.96 10.60 8.63
N ARG A 166 2.08 9.92 8.93
CA ARG A 166 3.16 10.37 9.83
C ARG A 166 2.67 10.52 11.28
N PHE A 167 1.99 9.49 11.78
CA PHE A 167 1.46 9.44 13.15
C PHE A 167 0.36 10.48 13.45
N MET A 168 -0.31 11.00 12.41
CA MET A 168 -1.31 12.07 12.52
C MET A 168 -2.75 11.57 12.38
N TYR A 169 -2.97 10.38 11.81
CA TYR A 169 -4.31 9.83 11.63
C TYR A 169 -4.84 9.19 12.90
N ARG A 170 -6.16 9.04 12.97
CA ARG A 170 -6.87 8.52 14.15
C ARG A 170 -6.53 7.07 14.47
N SER A 171 -6.14 6.29 13.46
CA SER A 171 -5.63 4.92 13.59
C SER A 171 -4.29 4.84 14.34
N THR A 172 -3.60 5.97 14.54
CA THR A 172 -2.30 5.99 15.22
C THR A 172 -2.45 5.79 16.73
N GLY A 173 -2.23 4.55 17.18
CA GLY A 173 -2.25 4.16 18.59
C GLY A 173 -0.89 4.22 19.30
N ALA A 174 -0.90 3.78 20.57
CA ALA A 174 0.33 3.58 21.34
C ALA A 174 1.19 2.44 20.76
N GLU A 175 0.58 1.40 20.19
CA GLU A 175 1.29 0.29 19.53
C GLU A 175 2.11 0.78 18.33
N ALA A 176 1.53 1.63 17.46
CA ALA A 176 2.24 2.26 16.35
C ALA A 176 3.55 2.94 16.78
N HIS A 177 3.54 3.63 17.94
CA HIS A 177 4.74 4.30 18.46
C HIS A 177 5.75 3.33 19.09
N ARG A 178 5.29 2.21 19.68
CA ARG A 178 6.17 1.14 20.18
C ARG A 178 6.86 0.42 19.03
N MET A 179 6.08 0.03 18.01
CA MET A 179 6.59 -0.51 16.76
C MET A 179 7.61 0.46 16.14
N ALA A 180 7.29 1.75 16.01
CA ALA A 180 8.21 2.74 15.48
C ALA A 180 9.55 2.79 16.26
N ALA A 181 9.49 2.80 17.59
CA ALA A 181 10.69 2.82 18.44
C ALA A 181 11.56 1.57 18.21
N GLU A 182 10.94 0.39 18.14
CA GLU A 182 11.66 -0.86 17.93
C GLU A 182 12.26 -0.96 16.52
N LEU A 183 11.52 -0.54 15.49
CA LEU A 183 12.05 -0.49 14.12
C LEU A 183 13.24 0.45 14.02
N ILE A 184 13.21 1.58 14.73
CA ILE A 184 14.35 2.52 14.81
C ILE A 184 15.54 1.85 15.51
N ASP A 185 15.32 1.16 16.63
CA ASP A 185 16.37 0.41 17.33
C ASP A 185 16.96 -0.71 16.44
N ALA A 186 16.14 -1.32 15.59
CA ALA A 186 16.52 -2.33 14.59
C ALA A 186 17.23 -1.75 13.36
N GLY A 187 17.29 -0.42 13.21
CA GLY A 187 18.07 0.27 12.18
C GLY A 187 17.27 1.03 11.13
N ALA A 188 15.94 1.08 11.22
CA ALA A 188 15.14 1.96 10.37
C ALA A 188 15.51 3.44 10.62
N SER A 189 15.65 4.21 9.54
CA SER A 189 15.95 5.64 9.63
C SER A 189 14.73 6.49 9.26
N PRO A 190 14.02 7.08 10.24
CA PRO A 190 12.87 7.95 9.98
C PRO A 190 13.21 9.10 9.02
N HIS A 191 14.42 9.66 9.15
CA HIS A 191 14.89 10.72 8.28
C HIS A 191 15.08 10.25 6.84
N ALA A 192 15.73 9.10 6.63
CA ALA A 192 15.95 8.57 5.29
C ALA A 192 14.63 8.18 4.61
N VAL A 193 13.76 7.47 5.34
CA VAL A 193 12.42 7.10 4.86
C VAL A 193 11.62 8.34 4.52
N ASN A 194 11.55 9.35 5.40
CA ASN A 194 10.81 10.57 5.12
C ASN A 194 11.35 11.29 3.89
N ARG A 195 12.68 11.32 3.72
CA ARG A 195 13.30 11.95 2.56
C ARG A 195 12.95 11.24 1.26
N GLN A 196 12.92 9.91 1.25
CA GLN A 196 12.57 9.13 0.07
C GLN A 196 11.07 9.16 -0.23
N VAL A 197 10.23 9.02 0.79
CA VAL A 197 8.78 8.87 0.59
C VAL A 197 8.10 10.22 0.41
N PHE A 198 8.49 11.25 1.17
CA PHE A 198 7.76 12.52 1.24
C PHE A 198 8.53 13.73 0.69
N GLU A 199 9.87 13.66 0.59
CA GLU A 199 10.72 14.78 0.13
C GLU A 199 11.47 14.51 -1.19
N SER A 200 11.02 13.51 -1.96
CA SER A 200 11.60 13.14 -3.26
C SER A 200 10.72 13.54 -4.46
N LEU A 201 9.77 14.46 -4.24
CA LEU A 201 8.77 14.86 -5.24
C LEU A 201 9.41 15.30 -6.57
N PRO A 202 9.09 14.64 -7.70
CA PRO A 202 9.54 15.09 -9.01
C PRO A 202 9.02 16.49 -9.35
N PHE A 203 9.81 17.26 -10.11
CA PHE A 203 9.41 18.62 -10.51
C PHE A 203 8.15 18.62 -11.38
N CYS A 204 7.98 17.64 -12.28
CA CYS A 204 6.78 17.48 -13.11
C CYS A 204 5.50 17.35 -12.25
N ARG A 205 5.58 16.63 -11.13
CA ARG A 205 4.48 16.48 -10.17
C ARG A 205 4.11 17.80 -9.50
N LEU A 206 5.10 18.63 -9.17
CA LEU A 206 4.86 19.98 -8.64
C LEU A 206 4.17 20.89 -9.69
N GLU A 207 4.59 20.83 -10.95
CA GLU A 207 3.95 21.58 -12.04
C GLU A 207 2.51 21.11 -12.31
N LEU A 208 2.28 19.79 -12.27
CA LEU A 208 0.95 19.20 -12.42
C LEU A 208 0.03 19.64 -11.26
N LEU A 209 0.52 19.62 -10.02
CA LEU A 209 -0.19 20.16 -8.86
C LEU A 209 -0.55 21.63 -9.08
N ALA A 210 0.39 22.47 -9.54
CA ALA A 210 0.13 23.88 -9.79
C ALA A 210 -1.01 24.10 -10.80
N ARG A 211 -1.05 23.29 -11.88
CA ARG A 211 -2.14 23.30 -12.87
C ARG A 211 -3.48 22.89 -12.27
N GLY A 212 -3.49 21.85 -11.46
CA GLY A 212 -4.68 21.42 -10.71
C GLY A 212 -5.19 22.51 -9.76
N LEU A 213 -4.30 23.13 -8.98
CA LEU A 213 -4.66 24.19 -8.04
C LEU A 213 -5.20 25.44 -8.76
N ALA A 214 -4.66 25.78 -9.93
CA ALA A 214 -5.11 26.93 -10.72
C ALA A 214 -6.55 26.79 -11.26
N ARG A 215 -7.09 25.57 -11.30
CA ARG A 215 -8.44 25.26 -11.83
C ARG A 215 -9.45 24.86 -10.75
N VAL A 216 -9.14 25.13 -9.48
CA VAL A 216 -10.06 24.80 -8.38
C VAL A 216 -11.36 25.60 -8.51
N VAL A 217 -12.48 24.89 -8.42
CA VAL A 217 -13.84 25.43 -8.39
C VAL A 217 -14.54 24.92 -7.13
N ARG A 218 -15.34 25.78 -6.49
CA ARG A 218 -16.13 25.41 -5.31
C ARG A 218 -17.62 25.49 -5.60
N PHE A 219 -18.37 24.53 -5.07
CA PHE A 219 -19.83 24.43 -5.15
C PHE A 219 -20.44 24.29 -3.75
N ASP A 220 -21.77 24.36 -3.69
CA ASP A 220 -22.56 24.17 -2.46
C ASP A 220 -22.06 25.03 -1.30
N ASP A 221 -22.01 26.35 -1.53
CA ASP A 221 -21.50 27.36 -0.60
C ASP A 221 -20.08 27.09 -0.07
N GLY A 222 -19.28 26.33 -0.81
CA GLY A 222 -17.90 25.98 -0.48
C GLY A 222 -17.72 24.55 0.03
N ALA A 223 -18.81 23.81 0.28
CA ALA A 223 -18.76 22.45 0.80
C ALA A 223 -18.13 21.44 -0.17
N ILE A 224 -18.17 21.72 -1.48
CA ILE A 224 -17.57 20.85 -2.50
C ILE A 224 -16.43 21.61 -3.19
N THR A 225 -15.21 21.08 -3.12
CA THR A 225 -14.02 21.65 -3.77
C THR A 225 -13.53 20.70 -4.85
N THR A 226 -13.49 21.16 -6.12
CA THR A 226 -13.19 20.31 -7.26
C THR A 226 -12.05 20.85 -8.10
N THR A 227 -11.28 19.98 -8.75
CA THR A 227 -10.38 20.34 -9.85
C THR A 227 -10.38 19.28 -10.94
N HIS A 228 -9.76 19.59 -12.07
CA HIS A 228 -9.53 18.64 -13.15
C HIS A 228 -8.16 18.78 -13.81
N LEU A 229 -7.67 17.65 -14.35
CA LEU A 229 -6.45 17.55 -15.12
C LEU A 229 -6.76 16.94 -16.49
N THR A 230 -6.28 17.56 -17.56
CA THR A 230 -6.45 17.08 -18.93
C THR A 230 -5.24 16.29 -19.38
N ARG A 231 -5.39 15.50 -20.45
CA ARG A 231 -4.25 14.82 -21.10
C ARG A 231 -3.13 15.79 -21.50
N ASP A 232 -3.47 17.01 -21.93
CA ASP A 232 -2.49 18.04 -22.29
C ASP A 232 -1.67 18.50 -21.06
N ASP A 233 -2.26 18.53 -19.86
CA ASP A 233 -1.50 18.87 -18.65
C ASP A 233 -0.39 17.86 -18.35
N PHE A 234 -0.68 16.57 -18.51
CA PHE A 234 0.33 15.50 -18.37
C PHE A 234 1.40 15.61 -19.46
N ALA A 235 0.98 15.83 -20.72
CA ALA A 235 1.90 15.97 -21.84
C ALA A 235 2.84 17.18 -21.69
N GLU A 236 2.33 18.32 -21.24
CA GLU A 236 3.11 19.56 -21.08
C GLU A 236 4.06 19.54 -19.89
N THR A 237 3.76 18.75 -18.84
CA THR A 237 4.60 18.62 -17.64
C THR A 237 5.55 17.42 -17.71
N GLY A 238 5.28 16.46 -18.60
CA GLY A 238 5.97 15.17 -18.63
C GLY A 238 5.61 14.26 -17.46
N ALA A 239 4.53 14.57 -16.73
CA ALA A 239 4.04 13.77 -15.62
C ALA A 239 3.32 12.50 -16.10
N ASP A 240 3.38 11.44 -15.30
CA ASP A 240 2.60 10.22 -15.51
C ASP A 240 1.30 10.22 -14.68
N GLU A 241 0.48 9.17 -14.79
CA GLU A 241 -0.78 9.09 -14.05
C GLU A 241 -0.59 9.06 -12.53
N THR A 242 0.51 8.48 -12.03
CA THR A 242 0.82 8.35 -10.60
C THR A 242 1.18 9.71 -9.99
N ASP A 243 1.72 10.63 -10.80
CA ASP A 243 2.01 12.00 -10.35
C ASP A 243 0.75 12.78 -9.94
N SER A 244 -0.45 12.35 -10.34
CA SER A 244 -1.71 12.97 -9.91
C SER A 244 -2.15 12.61 -8.49
N GLU A 245 -1.50 11.64 -7.85
CA GLU A 245 -1.82 11.19 -6.49
C GLU A 245 -1.55 12.28 -5.44
N GLY A 246 -2.40 12.36 -4.43
CA GLY A 246 -2.32 13.37 -3.36
C GLY A 246 -2.88 14.76 -3.73
N ILE A 247 -3.12 15.07 -5.00
CA ILE A 247 -3.70 16.38 -5.40
C ILE A 247 -5.06 16.62 -4.72
N VAL A 248 -5.92 15.58 -4.66
CA VAL A 248 -7.24 15.67 -4.03
C VAL A 248 -7.16 16.00 -2.53
N ASP A 249 -6.07 15.65 -1.85
CA ASP A 249 -5.89 15.94 -0.43
C ASP A 249 -5.64 17.43 -0.16
N HIS A 250 -4.97 18.13 -1.09
CA HIS A 250 -4.87 19.59 -1.00
C HIS A 250 -6.26 20.24 -1.03
N LEU A 251 -7.15 19.75 -1.90
CA LEU A 251 -8.53 20.25 -2.00
C LEU A 251 -9.32 19.94 -0.73
N ARG A 252 -9.16 18.72 -0.18
CA ARG A 252 -9.80 18.29 1.07
C ARG A 252 -9.37 19.14 2.27
N SER A 253 -8.12 19.60 2.29
CA SER A 253 -7.58 20.39 3.39
C SER A 253 -8.11 21.83 3.47
N VAL A 254 -8.82 22.30 2.44
CA VAL A 254 -9.37 23.66 2.40
C VAL A 254 -10.54 23.81 3.37
N ASP A 255 -10.47 24.82 4.23
CA ASP A 255 -11.53 25.11 5.20
C ASP A 255 -12.92 25.22 4.56
N GLY A 256 -13.89 24.60 5.23
CA GLY A 256 -15.26 24.45 4.75
C GLY A 256 -15.48 23.37 3.67
N THR A 257 -14.45 22.64 3.22
CA THR A 257 -14.63 21.52 2.29
C THR A 257 -15.15 20.30 3.03
N ALA A 258 -16.34 19.83 2.65
CA ALA A 258 -16.88 18.53 3.08
C ALA A 258 -16.49 17.42 2.09
N VAL A 259 -16.44 17.73 0.78
CA VAL A 259 -16.10 16.78 -0.28
C VAL A 259 -15.09 17.40 -1.25
N ALA A 260 -13.97 16.71 -1.47
CA ALA A 260 -12.97 17.03 -2.47
C ALA A 260 -13.08 16.10 -3.68
N VAL A 261 -12.97 16.65 -4.89
CA VAL A 261 -13.07 15.88 -6.15
C VAL A 261 -11.93 16.26 -7.10
N LEU A 262 -11.19 15.26 -7.58
CA LEU A 262 -10.26 15.38 -8.69
C LEU A 262 -10.79 14.56 -9.87
N VAL A 263 -10.97 15.20 -11.02
CA VAL A 263 -11.30 14.52 -12.27
C VAL A 263 -10.08 14.57 -13.19
N ARG A 264 -9.58 13.42 -13.64
CA ARG A 264 -8.44 13.40 -14.58
C ARG A 264 -8.73 12.54 -15.81
N ASP A 265 -8.19 12.94 -16.95
CA ASP A 265 -8.17 12.06 -18.12
C ASP A 265 -7.25 10.85 -17.86
N LEU A 266 -7.64 9.67 -18.36
CA LEU A 266 -6.78 8.49 -18.39
C LEU A 266 -5.83 8.59 -19.59
N LEU A 267 -4.56 8.18 -19.43
CA LEU A 267 -3.50 8.35 -20.42
C LEU A 267 -3.34 7.14 -21.34
N ALA A 268 -3.65 5.94 -20.88
CA ALA A 268 -3.59 4.73 -21.71
C ALA A 268 -4.45 4.84 -22.99
N GLU A 269 -3.95 4.34 -24.12
CA GLU A 269 -4.62 4.49 -25.43
C GLU A 269 -5.94 3.74 -25.51
N ASP A 270 -6.00 2.54 -24.93
CA ASP A 270 -7.19 1.71 -24.80
C ASP A 270 -8.28 2.33 -23.90
N ARG A 271 -7.91 3.34 -23.10
CA ARG A 271 -8.78 4.13 -22.23
C ARG A 271 -8.95 5.58 -22.69
N ALA A 272 -8.59 5.89 -23.93
CA ALA A 272 -8.69 7.25 -24.45
C ALA A 272 -10.13 7.80 -24.38
N GLY A 273 -10.29 9.01 -23.83
CA GLY A 273 -11.58 9.66 -23.63
C GLY A 273 -12.29 9.26 -22.32
N LEU A 274 -11.77 8.30 -21.56
CA LEU A 274 -12.25 7.98 -20.22
C LEU A 274 -11.59 8.89 -19.17
N ARG A 275 -12.29 9.08 -18.04
CA ARG A 275 -11.83 9.90 -16.90
C ARG A 275 -11.89 9.11 -15.62
N LYS A 276 -10.89 9.27 -14.76
CA LYS A 276 -10.89 8.80 -13.37
C LYS A 276 -11.38 9.92 -12.47
N VAL A 277 -12.24 9.57 -11.52
CA VAL A 277 -12.75 10.50 -10.50
C VAL A 277 -12.27 10.02 -9.14
N SER A 278 -11.44 10.83 -8.48
CA SER A 278 -10.99 10.60 -7.12
C SER A 278 -11.78 11.51 -6.18
N MET A 279 -12.46 10.91 -5.21
CA MET A 279 -13.24 11.64 -4.20
C MET A 279 -12.67 11.39 -2.81
N ARG A 280 -12.70 12.41 -1.96
CA ARG A 280 -12.41 12.31 -0.53
C ARG A 280 -13.40 13.14 0.27
N ALA A 281 -13.93 12.58 1.35
CA ALA A 281 -14.76 13.33 2.30
C ALA A 281 -13.92 13.70 3.53
N VAL A 282 -14.29 14.78 4.21
CA VAL A 282 -13.84 15.04 5.58
C VAL A 282 -14.89 14.41 6.50
N ASP A 283 -14.47 13.56 7.43
CA ASP A 283 -15.36 13.02 8.44
C ASP A 283 -15.97 14.17 9.26
N GLY A 284 -17.30 14.24 9.29
CA GLY A 284 -18.07 15.19 10.10
C GLY A 284 -18.27 14.74 11.53
#